data_AF-A0A1G3A5Y7-F1
#
_entry.id   AF-A0A1G3A5Y7-F1
#
_cell.length_a   1.000
_cell.length_b   1.000
_cell.length_c   1.000
_cell.angle_alpha   90.00
_cell.angle_beta   90.00
_cell.angle_gamma   90.00
#
_symmetry.space_group_name_H-M   'P 1'
#
loop_
_entity.id
_entity.type
_entity.pdbx_description
1 polymer ?
#
loop_
_entity_poly.entity_id
_entity_poly.type
_entity_poly.pdbx_seq_one_letter_code
_entity_poly.pdbx_strand_id
1 'polypeptide(L)'
;MHFAERRGDTTWAHQIASFAIFDSPLLTMAAHPQAVLDNPAADVIKSIPAVWDETIVLPVSGIGELAIFARRTGEVWFLAAMCGPRARTIQVPLSFLGNAQYKASLVRDDKQKADAVVLENKTVQRSDSLTIEMTDGGGFVGRFVAWASRP
;
A
#
# COMPACT_ATOMS: atom_id res chain seq x y z
N MET A 1 4.85 -0.80 -11.62
CA MET A 1 5.52 0.28 -10.86
C MET A 1 6.58 0.96 -11.71
N HIS A 2 6.51 2.29 -11.82
CA HIS A 2 7.46 3.15 -12.54
C HIS A 2 7.70 4.44 -11.74
N PHE A 3 8.96 4.82 -11.49
CA PHE A 3 9.30 5.99 -10.67
C PHE A 3 9.78 7.22 -11.45
N ALA A 4 9.98 7.11 -12.76
CA ALA A 4 10.34 8.27 -13.59
C ALA A 4 9.10 9.02 -14.12
N GLU A 5 9.34 10.15 -14.81
CA GLU A 5 8.31 11.11 -15.26
C GLU A 5 7.15 10.47 -16.04
N ARG A 6 7.41 9.41 -16.81
CA ARG A 6 6.41 8.67 -17.61
C ARG A 6 5.38 7.87 -16.80
N ARG A 7 5.31 8.03 -15.47
CA ARG A 7 4.26 7.45 -14.61
C ARG A 7 2.85 8.03 -14.84
N GLY A 8 2.72 9.05 -15.69
CA GLY A 8 1.46 9.74 -15.96
C GLY A 8 0.95 10.48 -14.74
N ASP A 9 -0.37 10.56 -14.61
CA ASP A 9 -1.06 11.30 -13.54
C ASP A 9 -1.13 10.51 -12.21
N THR A 10 -0.14 9.67 -11.91
CA THR A 10 -0.12 8.84 -10.71
C THR A 10 1.07 9.14 -9.81
N THR A 11 0.88 8.95 -8.50
CA THR A 11 1.95 9.16 -7.52
C THR A 11 2.85 7.94 -7.35
N TRP A 12 4.00 8.11 -6.69
CA TRP A 12 4.83 6.97 -6.30
C TRP A 12 4.09 5.99 -5.38
N ALA A 13 3.27 6.45 -4.43
CA ALA A 13 2.51 5.54 -3.58
C ALA A 13 1.48 4.73 -4.38
N HIS A 14 0.83 5.33 -5.39
CA HIS A 14 -0.03 4.62 -6.34
C HIS A 14 0.73 3.55 -7.12
N GLN A 15 1.92 3.90 -7.60
CA GLN A 15 2.79 2.98 -8.34
C GLN A 15 3.22 1.78 -7.47
N ILE A 16 3.48 2.00 -6.17
CA ILE A 16 3.79 0.91 -5.22
C ILE A 16 2.53 0.08 -4.93
N ALA A 17 1.38 0.72 -4.71
CA ALA A 17 0.09 0.05 -4.47
C ALA A 17 -0.33 -0.87 -5.61
N SER A 18 0.04 -0.54 -6.86
CA SER A 18 -0.22 -1.39 -8.03
C SER A 18 0.31 -2.81 -7.89
N PHE A 19 1.43 -3.02 -7.18
CA PHE A 19 1.98 -4.37 -6.95
C PHE A 19 1.15 -5.21 -5.98
N ALA A 20 0.41 -4.57 -5.08
CA ALA A 20 -0.47 -5.27 -4.15
C ALA A 20 -1.91 -5.37 -4.66
N ILE A 21 -2.32 -4.53 -5.62
CA ILE A 21 -3.69 -4.55 -6.19
C ILE A 21 -3.77 -5.41 -7.45
N PHE A 22 -2.83 -5.27 -8.39
CA PHE A 22 -2.86 -6.06 -9.61
C PHE A 22 -2.37 -7.48 -9.33
N ASP A 23 -3.28 -8.44 -9.49
CA ASP A 23 -2.98 -9.84 -9.23
C ASP A 23 -2.16 -10.43 -10.38
N SER A 24 -0.93 -10.84 -10.08
CA SER A 24 -0.04 -11.49 -11.05
C SER A 24 1.00 -12.35 -10.33
N PRO A 25 1.20 -13.62 -10.73
CA PRO A 25 2.23 -14.48 -10.15
C PRO A 25 3.66 -14.03 -10.52
N LEU A 26 3.79 -13.05 -11.43
CA LEU A 26 5.03 -12.39 -11.79
C LEU A 26 4.88 -10.88 -11.69
N LEU A 27 5.62 -10.25 -10.79
CA LEU A 27 5.67 -8.80 -10.64
C LEU A 27 6.88 -8.22 -11.36
N THR A 28 6.64 -7.39 -12.38
CA THR A 28 7.71 -6.70 -13.10
C THR A 28 7.88 -5.28 -12.59
N MET A 29 9.10 -4.99 -12.12
CA MET A 29 9.50 -3.66 -11.69
C MET A 29 10.17 -2.91 -12.84
N ALA A 30 9.42 -2.03 -13.49
CA ALA A 30 9.88 -1.21 -14.60
C ALA A 30 10.53 0.09 -14.09
N ALA A 31 11.46 -0.03 -13.15
CA ALA A 31 12.19 1.10 -12.57
C ALA A 31 13.69 0.80 -12.53
N HIS A 32 14.51 1.86 -12.55
CA HIS A 32 15.94 1.71 -12.32
C HIS A 32 16.18 1.13 -10.92
N PRO A 33 16.97 0.05 -10.75
CA PRO A 33 17.15 -0.60 -9.44
C PRO A 33 17.56 0.36 -8.33
N GLN A 34 18.48 1.30 -8.62
CA GLN A 34 18.92 2.31 -7.66
C GLN A 34 17.77 3.19 -7.16
N ALA A 35 16.82 3.57 -8.03
CA ALA A 35 15.67 4.38 -7.63
C ALA A 35 14.75 3.65 -6.65
N VAL A 36 14.73 2.31 -6.68
CA VAL A 36 13.98 1.48 -5.76
C VAL A 36 14.69 1.36 -4.42
N LEU A 37 16.03 1.23 -4.47
CA LEU A 37 16.86 1.14 -3.27
C LEU A 37 16.92 2.47 -2.49
N ASP A 38 16.93 3.60 -3.19
CA ASP A 38 16.95 4.94 -2.60
C ASP A 38 15.57 5.40 -2.13
N ASN A 39 14.51 4.70 -2.52
CA ASN A 39 13.16 5.05 -2.11
C ASN A 39 12.99 4.81 -0.59
N PRO A 40 12.43 5.77 0.18
CA PRO A 40 12.17 5.56 1.61
C PRO A 40 11.35 4.30 1.91
N ALA A 41 10.49 3.87 0.98
CA ALA A 41 9.66 2.69 1.09
C ALA A 41 10.31 1.40 0.55
N ALA A 42 11.62 1.37 0.28
CA ALA A 42 12.32 0.23 -0.31
C ALA A 42 12.00 -1.10 0.38
N ASP A 43 12.00 -1.13 1.71
CA ASP A 43 11.72 -2.36 2.47
C ASP A 43 10.27 -2.82 2.35
N VAL A 44 9.32 -1.88 2.21
CA VAL A 44 7.91 -2.23 1.94
C VAL A 44 7.80 -2.79 0.52
N ILE A 45 8.39 -2.12 -0.47
CA ILE A 45 8.36 -2.56 -1.88
C ILE A 45 8.91 -3.98 -2.03
N LYS A 46 10.09 -4.26 -1.43
CA LYS A 46 10.74 -5.57 -1.49
C LYS A 46 9.94 -6.68 -0.80
N SER A 47 9.06 -6.31 0.13
CA SER A 47 8.27 -7.27 0.91
C SER A 47 6.95 -7.69 0.25
N ILE A 48 6.52 -7.01 -0.82
CA ILE A 48 5.26 -7.32 -1.49
C ILE A 48 5.43 -8.66 -2.23
N PRO A 49 4.67 -9.71 -1.87
CA PRO A 49 4.71 -11.00 -2.56
C PRO A 49 3.99 -10.93 -3.91
N ALA A 50 4.29 -11.88 -4.80
CA ALA A 50 3.54 -12.06 -6.05
C ALA A 50 2.26 -12.89 -5.89
N VAL A 51 2.16 -13.67 -4.80
CA VAL A 51 1.02 -14.56 -4.51
C VAL A 51 0.52 -14.33 -3.10
N TRP A 52 -0.77 -14.60 -2.88
CA TRP A 52 -1.48 -14.24 -1.66
C TRP A 52 -2.28 -15.45 -1.17
N ASP A 53 -2.27 -15.67 0.15
CA ASP A 53 -3.11 -16.69 0.79
C ASP A 53 -4.57 -16.23 0.86
N GLU A 54 -4.78 -14.92 1.00
CA GLU A 54 -6.08 -14.32 1.21
C GLU A 54 -6.14 -12.94 0.57
N THR A 55 -7.28 -12.63 -0.04
CA THR A 55 -7.57 -11.33 -0.65
C THR A 55 -8.97 -10.89 -0.27
N ILE A 56 -9.08 -9.69 0.28
CA ILE A 56 -10.32 -9.03 0.67
C ILE A 56 -10.40 -7.70 -0.09
N VAL A 57 -11.41 -7.55 -0.95
CA VAL A 57 -11.73 -6.26 -1.56
C VAL A 57 -12.61 -5.48 -0.60
N LEU A 58 -12.19 -4.29 -0.18
CA LEU A 58 -12.95 -3.53 0.81
C LEU A 58 -14.18 -2.87 0.16
N PRO A 59 -15.33 -2.80 0.87
CA PRO A 59 -16.60 -2.33 0.30
C PRO A 59 -16.62 -0.90 -0.23
N VAL A 60 -15.70 -0.04 0.23
CA VAL A 60 -15.58 1.35 -0.23
C VAL A 60 -14.97 1.47 -1.64
N SER A 61 -14.52 0.36 -2.23
CA SER A 61 -14.03 0.33 -3.60
C SER A 61 -15.17 0.65 -4.60
N GLY A 62 -14.82 1.33 -5.69
CA GLY A 62 -15.76 1.73 -6.74
C GLY A 62 -15.08 1.77 -8.11
N ILE A 63 -15.79 1.31 -9.14
CA ILE A 63 -15.29 1.24 -10.52
C ILE A 63 -14.93 2.65 -11.01
N GLY A 64 -13.70 2.81 -11.51
CA GLY A 64 -13.18 4.10 -12.00
C GLY A 64 -12.87 5.12 -10.89
N GLU A 65 -13.08 4.76 -9.63
CA GLU A 65 -12.98 5.69 -8.51
C GLU A 65 -11.87 5.33 -7.54
N LEU A 66 -11.89 4.09 -7.04
CA LEU A 66 -11.07 3.68 -5.92
C LEU A 66 -11.00 2.15 -5.88
N ALA A 67 -9.80 1.61 -5.71
CA ALA A 67 -9.59 0.18 -5.45
C ALA A 67 -8.88 0.03 -4.11
N ILE A 68 -9.45 -0.74 -3.18
CA ILE A 68 -8.81 -1.03 -1.89
C ILE A 68 -8.85 -2.51 -1.57
N PHE A 69 -7.66 -3.05 -1.34
CA PHE A 69 -7.44 -4.48 -1.12
C PHE A 69 -6.70 -4.66 0.20
N ALA A 70 -7.22 -5.53 1.07
CA ALA A 70 -6.45 -6.14 2.14
C ALA A 70 -6.05 -7.55 1.71
N ARG A 71 -4.74 -7.84 1.62
CA ARG A 71 -4.21 -9.15 1.21
C ARG A 71 -3.25 -9.70 2.25
N ARG A 72 -3.20 -11.02 2.40
CA ARG A 72 -2.35 -11.71 3.38
C ARG A 72 -1.43 -12.73 2.72
N THR A 73 -0.22 -12.85 3.26
CA THR A 73 0.68 -13.98 3.06
C THR A 73 1.26 -14.38 4.42
N GLY A 74 1.11 -15.64 4.82
CA GLY A 74 1.43 -16.09 6.18
C GLY A 74 0.75 -15.21 7.23
N GLU A 75 1.57 -14.57 8.08
CA GLU A 75 1.12 -13.65 9.15
C GLU A 75 1.20 -12.17 8.77
N VAL A 76 1.60 -11.85 7.53
CA VAL A 76 1.80 -10.47 7.07
C VAL A 76 0.60 -10.04 6.25
N TRP A 77 -0.01 -8.92 6.64
CA TRP A 77 -1.06 -8.26 5.90
C TRP A 77 -0.52 -7.07 5.12
N PHE A 78 -1.13 -6.82 3.97
CA PHE A 78 -0.94 -5.63 3.15
C PHE A 78 -2.29 -4.98 2.91
N LEU A 79 -2.42 -3.68 3.19
CA LEU A 79 -3.56 -2.86 2.77
C LEU A 79 -3.07 -1.93 1.67
N ALA A 80 -3.63 -2.05 0.47
CA ALA A 80 -3.26 -1.22 -0.66
C ALA A 80 -4.48 -0.46 -1.18
N ALA A 81 -4.29 0.81 -1.54
CA ALA A 81 -5.29 1.63 -2.17
C ALA A 81 -4.74 2.35 -3.40
N MET A 82 -5.53 2.37 -4.47
CA MET A 82 -5.28 3.16 -5.67
C MET A 82 -6.46 4.10 -5.89
N CYS A 83 -6.19 5.40 -5.85
CA CYS A 83 -7.17 6.44 -6.10
C CYS A 83 -7.25 6.75 -7.60
N GLY A 84 -8.48 6.95 -8.09
CA GLY A 84 -8.73 7.46 -9.44
C GLY A 84 -8.47 8.97 -9.54
N PRO A 85 -9.14 9.68 -10.47
CA PRO A 85 -8.81 11.07 -10.81
C PRO A 85 -9.27 12.11 -9.79
N ARG A 86 -9.92 11.71 -8.70
CA ARG A 86 -10.44 12.62 -7.68
C ARG A 86 -9.87 12.24 -6.32
N ALA A 87 -9.17 13.16 -5.67
CA ALA A 87 -8.61 13.05 -4.33
C ALA A 87 -9.68 12.66 -3.32
N ARG A 88 -9.31 11.80 -2.37
CA ARG A 88 -10.24 11.27 -1.37
C ARG A 88 -9.55 11.05 -0.04
N THR A 89 -10.31 11.28 1.01
CA THR A 89 -9.99 10.82 2.35
C THR A 89 -10.97 9.73 2.72
N ILE A 90 -10.45 8.60 3.17
CA ILE A 90 -11.25 7.45 3.57
C ILE A 90 -10.84 6.99 4.97
N GLN A 91 -11.79 6.34 5.66
CA GLN A 91 -11.52 5.67 6.92
C GLN A 91 -11.65 4.15 6.70
N VAL A 92 -10.59 3.42 6.98
CA VAL A 92 -10.53 1.97 6.79
C VAL A 92 -10.40 1.28 8.16
N PRO A 93 -11.43 0.53 8.60
CA PRO A 93 -11.31 -0.35 9.76
C PRO A 93 -10.27 -1.44 9.51
N LEU A 94 -9.45 -1.74 10.51
CA LEU A 94 -8.43 -2.80 10.45
C LEU A 94 -8.96 -4.16 10.93
N SER A 95 -10.27 -4.39 10.82
CA SER A 95 -10.95 -5.58 11.35
C SER A 95 -10.51 -6.89 10.70
N PHE A 96 -9.87 -6.82 9.52
CA PHE A 96 -9.24 -7.95 8.82
C PHE A 96 -7.98 -8.48 9.51
N LEU A 97 -7.36 -7.69 10.40
CA LEU A 97 -6.21 -8.14 11.18
C LEU A 97 -6.63 -9.19 12.22
N GLY A 98 -5.69 -10.07 12.56
CA GLY A 98 -5.84 -11.05 13.63
C GLY A 98 -5.83 -10.41 15.03
N ASN A 99 -6.05 -11.23 16.06
CA ASN A 99 -6.04 -10.78 17.46
C ASN A 99 -4.61 -10.62 18.01
N ALA A 100 -3.90 -9.62 17.53
CA ALA A 100 -2.54 -9.28 17.95
C ALA A 100 -2.27 -7.78 17.77
N GLN A 101 -1.16 -7.30 18.34
CA GLN A 101 -0.58 -6.02 17.93
C GLN A 101 0.27 -6.21 16.68
N TYR A 102 0.20 -5.25 15.76
CA TYR A 102 0.93 -5.23 14.50
C TYR A 102 1.84 -4.01 14.43
N LYS A 103 3.06 -4.21 13.96
CA LYS A 103 3.89 -3.11 13.45
C LYS A 103 3.43 -2.78 12.05
N ALA A 104 2.92 -1.57 11.87
CA ALA A 104 2.48 -1.04 10.59
C ALA A 104 3.55 -0.11 10.01
N SER A 105 3.95 -0.37 8.77
CA SER A 105 4.74 0.54 7.92
C SER A 105 3.83 1.05 6.81
N LEU A 106 3.52 2.34 6.85
CA LEU A 106 2.53 2.99 5.99
C LEU A 106 3.25 3.90 4.99
N VAL A 107 3.11 3.58 3.72
CA VAL A 107 3.59 4.35 2.57
C VAL A 107 2.41 5.19 2.08
N ARG A 108 2.52 6.50 2.24
CA ARG A 108 1.50 7.47 1.87
C ARG A 108 1.99 8.38 0.75
N ASP A 109 1.04 8.99 0.04
CA ASP A 109 1.33 10.13 -0.82
C ASP A 109 2.04 11.25 -0.03
N ASP A 110 3.03 11.86 -0.67
CA ASP A 110 3.46 13.21 -0.30
C ASP A 110 2.48 14.22 -0.91
N LYS A 111 1.94 15.12 -0.08
CA LYS A 111 0.91 16.09 -0.49
C LYS A 111 1.41 17.15 -1.48
N GLN A 112 2.71 17.34 -1.59
CA GLN A 112 3.33 18.38 -2.42
C GLN A 112 4.07 17.78 -3.62
N LYS A 113 4.52 16.53 -3.53
CA LYS A 113 5.37 15.89 -4.54
C LYS A 113 4.84 14.53 -4.94
N ALA A 114 4.30 14.43 -6.16
CA ALA A 114 3.78 13.16 -6.70
C ALA A 114 4.89 12.10 -6.91
N ASP A 115 6.15 12.51 -6.99
CA ASP A 115 7.35 11.68 -7.06
C ASP A 115 8.05 11.52 -5.70
N ALA A 116 7.30 11.59 -4.61
CA ALA A 116 7.78 11.28 -3.28
C ALA A 116 6.74 10.48 -2.50
N VAL A 117 7.19 9.87 -1.40
CA VAL A 117 6.34 9.15 -0.47
C VAL A 117 6.69 9.52 0.96
N VAL A 118 5.69 9.48 1.84
CA VAL A 118 5.88 9.60 3.28
C VAL A 118 5.79 8.19 3.89
N LEU A 119 6.86 7.76 4.56
CA LEU A 119 6.86 6.53 5.34
C LEU A 119 6.56 6.82 6.80
N GLU A 120 5.44 6.30 7.30
CA GLU A 120 5.01 6.39 8.69
C GLU A 120 5.05 5.01 9.33
N ASN A 121 5.65 4.88 10.52
CA ASN A 121 5.61 3.63 11.28
C ASN A 121 4.78 3.82 12.55
N LYS A 122 3.89 2.87 12.83
CA LYS A 122 3.10 2.86 14.07
C LYS A 122 2.66 1.46 14.49
N THR A 123 2.22 1.34 15.73
CA THR A 123 1.60 0.10 16.23
C THR A 123 0.08 0.22 16.10
N VAL A 124 -0.56 -0.84 15.61
CA VAL A 124 -2.02 -0.94 15.47
C VAL A 124 -2.52 -2.32 15.89
N GLN A 125 -3.81 -2.43 16.08
CA GLN A 125 -4.53 -3.68 16.31
C GLN A 125 -5.84 -3.67 15.53
N ARG A 126 -6.52 -4.83 15.51
CA ARG A 126 -7.74 -5.03 14.70
C ARG A 126 -8.92 -4.10 15.05
N SER A 127 -8.95 -3.54 16.26
CA SER A 127 -9.99 -2.59 16.68
C SER A 127 -9.77 -1.18 16.14
N ASP A 128 -8.60 -0.90 15.56
CA ASP A 128 -8.24 0.43 15.10
C ASP A 128 -8.81 0.71 13.70
N SER A 129 -8.70 1.97 13.29
CA SER A 129 -8.97 2.41 11.92
C SER A 129 -7.85 3.31 11.42
N LEU A 130 -7.64 3.31 10.10
CA LEU A 130 -6.72 4.23 9.44
C LEU A 130 -7.49 5.28 8.65
N THR A 131 -7.15 6.53 8.87
CA THR A 131 -7.46 7.62 7.94
C THR A 131 -6.41 7.64 6.85
N ILE A 132 -6.84 7.45 5.61
CA ILE A 132 -5.99 7.43 4.42
C ILE A 132 -6.42 8.61 3.55
N GLU A 133 -5.52 9.57 3.41
CA GLU A 133 -5.66 10.72 2.52
C GLU A 133 -4.86 10.43 1.26
N MET A 134 -5.52 10.50 0.10
CA MET A 134 -4.90 10.29 -1.22
C MET A 134 -5.17 11.48 -2.11
N THR A 135 -4.16 11.89 -2.86
CA THR A 135 -4.27 12.92 -3.89
C THR A 135 -4.93 12.36 -5.16
N ASP A 136 -5.15 13.19 -6.17
CA ASP A 136 -5.60 12.75 -7.50
C ASP A 136 -4.57 11.75 -8.07
N GLY A 137 -5.03 10.58 -8.52
CA GLY A 137 -4.14 9.50 -8.96
C GLY A 137 -3.20 9.00 -7.86
N GLY A 138 -3.52 9.30 -6.60
CA GLY A 138 -2.75 8.95 -5.42
C GLY A 138 -2.89 7.49 -5.02
N GLY A 139 -2.22 7.11 -3.93
CA GLY A 139 -2.28 5.76 -3.41
C GLY A 139 -1.73 5.60 -2.01
N PHE A 140 -1.82 4.37 -1.53
CA PHE A 140 -1.42 4.00 -0.19
C PHE A 140 -1.02 2.53 -0.13
N VAL A 141 0.01 2.21 0.67
CA VAL A 141 0.34 0.84 1.05
C VAL A 141 0.66 0.76 2.54
N GLY A 142 -0.06 -0.05 3.29
CA GLY A 142 0.29 -0.42 4.66
C GLY A 142 0.77 -1.87 4.71
N ARG A 143 1.96 -2.13 5.24
CA ARG A 143 2.43 -3.47 5.60
C ARG A 143 2.27 -3.67 7.10
N PHE A 144 1.62 -4.76 7.52
CA PHE A 144 1.34 -5.07 8.92
C PHE A 144 1.97 -6.41 9.28
N VAL A 145 2.88 -6.39 10.26
CA VAL A 145 3.58 -7.58 10.75
C VAL A 145 3.24 -7.78 12.22
N ALA A 146 2.68 -8.93 12.59
CA ALA A 146 2.30 -9.24 13.97
C ALA A 146 3.52 -9.18 14.91
N TRP A 147 3.39 -8.57 16.08
CA TRP A 147 4.50 -8.40 17.03
C TRP A 147 5.11 -9.73 17.49
N ALA A 148 4.30 -10.80 17.55
CA ALA A 148 4.72 -12.15 17.92
C ALA A 148 5.60 -12.85 16.86
N SER A 149 5.81 -12.24 15.68
CA SER A 149 6.53 -12.86 14.56
C SER A 149 8.02 -12.50 14.46
N ARG A 150 8.65 -12.02 15.56
CA ARG A 150 10.12 -11.97 15.64
C ARG A 150 10.66 -13.27 16.24
N PRO A 151 11.66 -13.92 15.62
CA PRO A 151 12.46 -14.92 16.32
C PRO A 151 13.19 -14.30 17.52
#